data_AF-A0A0M9G908-F1
#
_entry.id   AF-A0A0M9G908-F1
#
_cell.length_a   1.000
_cell.length_b   1.000
_cell.length_c   1.000
_cell.angle_alpha   90.00
_cell.angle_beta   90.00
_cell.angle_gamma   90.00
#
_symmetry.space_group_name_H-M   'P 1'
#
loop_
_entity.id
_entity.type
_entity.pdbx_description
1 polymer ?
#
loop_
_entity_poly.entity_id
_entity_poly.type
_entity_poly.pdbx_seq_one_letter_code
_entity_poly.pdbx_strand_id
1 'polypeptide(L)'
;MLRRTQTFLKVSPYFLFLKDLSKAGKLKGVRNPGKHAAKQYRQLSSAAKSALVKRAQSTTFSSAEAYKRMAKREMAHKNVPMKQRYAQLRQKWAAVKKAQRKATKPAAAKKPKSAKSKVKKAGKKAKKASA
;
A
#
# COMPACT_ATOMS: atom_id res chain seq x y z
N MET A 1 -8.79 3.28 38.31
CA MET A 1 -9.37 2.37 37.28
C MET A 1 -8.95 2.84 35.89
N LEU A 2 -7.96 2.20 35.24
CA LEU A 2 -7.63 2.50 33.84
C LEU A 2 -8.75 1.96 32.94
N ARG A 3 -9.65 2.83 32.47
CA ARG A 3 -10.59 2.48 31.40
C ARG A 3 -9.79 2.26 30.11
N ARG A 4 -9.36 1.02 29.86
CA ARG A 4 -8.90 0.61 28.52
C ARG A 4 -10.13 0.64 27.62
N THR A 5 -10.42 1.78 27.00
CA THR A 5 -11.33 1.85 25.88
C THR A 5 -10.72 1.01 24.75
N GLN A 6 -11.14 -0.25 24.66
CA GLN A 6 -10.84 -1.10 23.52
C GLN A 6 -11.57 -0.50 22.31
N THR A 7 -10.91 0.43 21.64
CA THR A 7 -11.35 0.90 20.34
C THR A 7 -11.08 -0.24 19.36
N PHE A 8 -12.14 -0.85 18.84
CA PHE A 8 -12.05 -1.86 17.79
C PHE A 8 -11.62 -1.20 16.49
N LEU A 9 -10.32 -1.02 16.33
CA LEU A 9 -9.73 -0.49 15.11
C LEU A 9 -9.62 -1.62 14.08
N LYS A 10 -10.13 -1.40 12.87
CA LYS A 10 -10.01 -2.34 11.74
C LYS A 10 -8.56 -2.64 11.37
N VAL A 11 -7.66 -1.68 11.62
CA VAL A 11 -6.22 -1.83 11.43
C VAL A 11 -5.52 -1.41 12.72
N SER A 12 -4.61 -2.24 13.21
CA SER A 12 -3.81 -1.89 14.39
C SER A 12 -2.89 -0.69 14.08
N PRO A 13 -2.79 0.31 14.97
CA PRO A 13 -1.84 1.42 14.83
C PRO A 13 -0.39 0.93 14.67
N TYR A 14 -0.04 -0.20 15.30
CA TYR A 14 1.27 -0.83 15.15
C TYR A 14 1.52 -1.33 13.73
N PHE A 15 0.49 -1.89 13.07
CA PHE A 15 0.60 -2.35 11.70
C PHE A 15 0.86 -1.20 10.72
N LEU A 16 0.23 -0.05 10.92
CA LEU A 16 0.51 1.16 10.13
C LEU A 16 1.96 1.62 10.31
N PHE A 17 2.44 1.64 11.55
CA PHE A 17 3.83 1.98 11.85
C PHE A 17 4.81 1.03 11.15
N LEU A 18 4.55 -0.28 11.19
CA LEU A 18 5.39 -1.28 10.55
C LEU A 18 5.40 -1.14 9.02
N LYS A 19 4.25 -0.80 8.42
CA LYS A 19 4.14 -0.49 6.99
C LYS A 19 4.97 0.74 6.62
N ASP A 20 4.97 1.77 7.44
CA ASP A 20 5.75 2.99 7.21
C ASP A 20 7.26 2.73 7.33
N LEU A 21 7.69 1.93 8.32
CA LEU A 21 9.09 1.49 8.46
C LEU A 21 9.56 0.64 7.26
N SER A 22 8.69 -0.24 6.76
CA SER A 22 8.96 -1.07 5.58
C SER A 22 9.12 -0.21 4.32
N LYS A 23 8.20 0.74 4.09
CA LYS A 23 8.29 1.71 2.97
C LYS A 23 9.55 2.56 3.03
N ALA A 24 9.95 3.00 4.22
CA ALA A 24 11.15 3.80 4.42
C ALA A 24 12.45 2.97 4.33
N GLY A 25 12.38 1.65 4.15
CA GLY A 25 13.55 0.77 4.07
C GLY A 25 14.29 0.60 5.40
N LYS A 26 13.76 1.12 6.52
CA LYS A 26 14.41 1.12 7.85
C LYS A 26 14.53 -0.28 8.49
N LEU A 27 13.87 -1.27 7.91
CA LEU A 27 13.92 -2.67 8.35
C LEU A 27 14.87 -3.53 7.50
N LYS A 28 15.48 -2.96 6.46
CA LYS A 28 16.34 -3.70 5.52
C LYS A 28 17.70 -3.95 6.17
N GLY A 29 18.13 -5.21 6.20
CA GLY A 29 19.41 -5.62 6.82
C GLY A 29 19.35 -5.80 8.34
N VAL A 30 18.19 -5.58 8.98
CA VAL A 30 18.02 -5.85 10.42
C VAL A 30 17.79 -7.36 10.62
N ARG A 31 18.60 -8.00 11.48
CA ARG A 31 18.50 -9.44 11.79
C ARG A 31 17.11 -9.85 12.29
N ASN A 32 16.48 -9.00 13.13
CA ASN A 32 15.15 -9.22 13.71
C ASN A 32 14.25 -7.98 13.56
N PRO A 33 13.66 -7.75 12.38
CA PRO A 33 12.94 -6.51 12.07
C PRO A 33 11.69 -6.32 12.95
N GLY A 34 10.99 -7.41 13.31
CA GLY A 34 9.82 -7.35 14.18
C GLY A 34 10.15 -6.88 15.60
N LYS A 35 11.22 -7.43 16.22
CA LYS A 35 11.66 -7.03 17.56
C LYS A 35 12.15 -5.58 17.58
N HIS A 36 12.87 -5.17 16.53
CA HIS A 36 13.34 -3.79 16.37
C HIS A 36 12.17 -2.80 16.22
N ALA A 37 11.22 -3.10 15.33
CA ALA A 37 10.02 -2.28 15.14
C ALA A 37 9.18 -2.19 16.42
N ALA A 38 9.01 -3.29 17.16
CA ALA A 38 8.28 -3.29 18.42
C ALA A 38 8.95 -2.41 19.47
N LYS A 39 10.29 -2.45 19.58
CA LYS A 39 11.06 -1.58 20.50
C LYS A 39 10.85 -0.10 20.15
N GLN A 40 10.98 0.26 18.87
CA GLN A 40 10.79 1.64 18.41
C GLN A 40 9.35 2.12 18.63
N TYR A 41 8.35 1.27 18.37
CA TYR A 41 6.94 1.62 18.58
C TYR A 41 6.63 1.91 20.06
N ARG A 42 7.23 1.14 20.99
CA ARG A 42 7.07 1.39 22.43
C ARG A 42 7.66 2.74 22.83
N GLN A 43 8.78 3.12 22.23
CA GLN A 43 9.49 4.39 22.47
C GLN A 43 8.85 5.61 21.79
N LEU A 44 7.83 5.44 20.95
CA LEU A 44 7.12 6.58 20.34
C LEU A 44 6.48 7.47 21.41
N SER A 45 6.55 8.77 21.18
CA SER A 45 5.84 9.78 21.98
C SER A 45 4.32 9.56 21.93
N SER A 46 3.62 10.05 22.96
CA SER A 46 2.16 10.01 23.02
C SER A 46 1.50 10.68 21.81
N ALA A 47 2.05 11.81 21.35
CA ALA A 47 1.59 12.52 20.15
C ALA A 47 1.76 11.69 18.87
N ALA A 48 2.88 10.98 18.70
CA ALA A 48 3.08 10.12 17.53
C ALA A 48 2.13 8.90 17.55
N LYS A 49 1.91 8.30 18.73
CA LYS A 49 0.95 7.20 18.90
C LYS A 49 -0.48 7.66 18.62
N SER A 50 -0.88 8.85 19.09
CA SER A 50 -2.23 9.37 18.84
C SER A 50 -2.46 9.69 17.35
N ALA A 51 -1.44 10.19 16.65
CA ALA A 51 -1.49 10.37 15.20
C ALA A 51 -1.66 9.04 14.45
N LEU A 52 -0.98 7.97 14.89
CA LEU A 52 -1.17 6.62 14.34
C LEU A 52 -2.56 6.06 14.63
N VAL A 53 -3.13 6.32 15.81
CA VAL A 53 -4.51 5.93 16.14
C VAL A 53 -5.52 6.67 15.27
N LYS A 54 -5.38 8.00 15.11
CA LYS A 54 -6.23 8.80 14.22
C LYS A 54 -6.14 8.30 12.78
N ARG A 55 -4.93 7.97 12.31
CA ARG A 55 -4.73 7.33 11.00
C ARG A 55 -5.39 5.97 10.94
N ALA A 56 -5.25 5.11 11.96
CA ALA A 56 -5.89 3.80 12.00
C ALA A 56 -7.43 3.90 11.95
N GLN A 57 -8.02 4.90 12.60
CA GLN A 57 -9.44 5.20 12.56
C GLN A 57 -9.89 5.65 11.16
N SER A 58 -9.12 6.52 10.50
CA SER A 58 -9.44 7.01 9.14
C SER A 58 -9.11 6.00 8.05
N THR A 59 -8.19 5.06 8.31
CA THR A 59 -7.75 4.02 7.39
C THR A 59 -8.83 2.94 7.25
N THR A 60 -9.87 3.28 6.49
CA THR A 60 -10.92 2.36 6.07
C THR A 60 -10.46 1.58 4.85
N PHE A 61 -9.60 0.57 5.07
CA PHE A 61 -9.34 -0.44 4.04
C PHE A 61 -10.10 -1.72 4.35
N SER A 62 -11.30 -1.78 3.79
CA SER A 62 -11.73 -3.02 3.18
C SER A 62 -12.27 -2.65 1.80
N SER A 63 -11.60 -3.11 0.76
CA SER A 63 -12.17 -3.11 -0.60
C SER A 63 -13.58 -3.71 -0.58
N ALA A 64 -13.87 -4.62 0.36
CA ALA A 64 -15.21 -5.15 0.59
C ALA A 64 -16.18 -4.12 1.18
N GLU A 65 -15.78 -3.19 2.05
CA GLU A 65 -16.67 -2.11 2.51
C GLU A 65 -16.95 -1.07 1.43
N ALA A 66 -15.94 -0.71 0.64
CA ALA A 66 -16.12 0.16 -0.51
C ALA A 66 -17.08 -0.49 -1.53
N TYR A 67 -16.91 -1.81 -1.78
CA TYR A 67 -17.83 -2.59 -2.59
C TYR A 67 -19.24 -2.65 -1.98
N LYS A 68 -19.39 -2.92 -0.68
CA LYS A 68 -20.70 -2.96 0.01
C LYS A 68 -21.43 -1.63 -0.09
N ARG A 69 -20.74 -0.49 0.08
CA ARG A 69 -21.34 0.84 -0.09
C ARG A 69 -21.78 1.08 -1.53
N MET A 70 -20.96 0.71 -2.51
CA MET A 70 -21.30 0.81 -3.93
C MET A 70 -22.49 -0.08 -4.28
N ALA A 71 -22.47 -1.34 -3.86
CA ALA A 71 -23.56 -2.29 -4.05
C ALA A 71 -24.86 -1.77 -3.44
N LYS A 72 -24.83 -1.21 -2.23
CA LYS A 72 -26.02 -0.63 -1.59
C LYS A 72 -26.63 0.52 -2.42
N ARG A 73 -25.81 1.38 -3.02
CA ARG A 73 -26.28 2.48 -3.88
C ARG A 73 -26.88 1.95 -5.18
N GLU A 74 -26.15 1.07 -5.88
CA GLU A 74 -26.59 0.54 -7.17
C GLU A 74 -27.85 -0.33 -7.04
N MET A 75 -27.96 -1.11 -5.96
CA MET A 75 -29.12 -1.97 -5.71
C MET A 75 -30.35 -1.20 -5.25
N ALA A 76 -30.19 0.04 -4.76
CA ALA A 76 -31.31 0.89 -4.35
C ALA A 76 -32.13 1.40 -5.56
N HIS A 77 -31.59 1.35 -6.78
CA HIS A 77 -32.30 1.77 -7.99
C HIS A 77 -33.37 0.77 -8.42
N LYS A 78 -34.54 0.83 -7.77
CA LYS A 78 -35.67 -0.10 -8.01
C LYS A 78 -36.18 -0.13 -9.46
N ASN A 79 -35.97 0.96 -10.21
CA ASN A 79 -36.47 1.14 -11.58
C ASN A 79 -35.71 0.32 -12.62
N VAL A 80 -34.53 -0.20 -12.30
CA VAL A 80 -33.68 -0.96 -13.22
C VAL A 80 -33.88 -2.46 -12.95
N PRO A 81 -33.98 -3.35 -13.94
CA PRO A 81 -33.99 -4.80 -13.69
C PRO A 81 -32.77 -5.27 -12.90
N MET A 82 -32.96 -6.21 -11.97
CA MET A 82 -31.91 -6.68 -11.05
C MET A 82 -30.64 -7.15 -11.79
N LYS A 83 -30.81 -7.85 -12.91
CA LYS A 83 -29.71 -8.34 -13.76
C LYS A 83 -28.84 -7.18 -14.30
N GLN A 84 -29.47 -6.06 -14.69
CA GLN A 84 -28.75 -4.88 -15.16
C GLN A 84 -28.04 -4.16 -14.01
N ARG A 85 -28.63 -4.10 -12.80
CA ARG A 85 -27.96 -3.52 -11.61
C ARG A 85 -26.66 -4.26 -11.27
N TYR A 86 -26.68 -5.60 -11.31
CA TYR A 86 -25.46 -6.41 -11.09
C TYR A 86 -24.40 -6.17 -12.18
N ALA A 87 -24.82 -6.05 -13.45
CA ALA A 87 -23.90 -5.76 -14.55
C ALA A 87 -23.23 -4.39 -14.36
N GLN A 88 -24.00 -3.35 -14.02
CA GLN A 88 -23.50 -2.00 -13.75
C GLN A 88 -22.56 -1.98 -12.53
N LEU A 89 -22.93 -2.65 -11.44
CA LEU A 89 -22.09 -2.77 -10.25
C LEU A 89 -20.74 -3.44 -10.59
N ARG A 90 -20.76 -4.53 -11.37
CA ARG A 90 -19.54 -5.22 -11.79
C ARG A 90 -18.64 -4.34 -12.65
N GLN A 91 -19.23 -3.61 -13.62
CA GLN A 91 -18.50 -2.67 -14.48
C GLN A 91 -17.88 -1.53 -13.67
N LYS A 92 -18.67 -0.86 -12.82
CA LYS A 92 -18.22 0.23 -11.95
C LYS A 92 -17.10 -0.24 -11.01
N TRP A 93 -17.25 -1.42 -10.39
CA TRP A 93 -16.21 -1.95 -9.52
C TRP A 93 -14.93 -2.32 -10.26
N ALA A 94 -15.03 -2.85 -11.48
CA ALA A 94 -13.87 -3.12 -12.33
C ALA A 94 -13.14 -1.81 -12.71
N ALA A 95 -13.88 -0.75 -13.05
CA ALA A 95 -13.34 0.57 -13.34
C ALA A 95 -12.60 1.16 -12.14
N VAL A 96 -13.19 1.10 -10.94
CA VAL A 96 -12.56 1.54 -9.69
C VAL A 96 -11.27 0.77 -9.41
N LYS A 97 -11.27 -0.57 -9.56
CA LYS A 97 -10.04 -1.36 -9.42
C LYS A 97 -8.96 -0.95 -10.44
N LYS A 98 -9.35 -0.68 -11.69
CA LYS A 98 -8.43 -0.24 -12.75
C LYS A 98 -7.83 1.13 -12.43
N ALA A 99 -8.64 2.07 -11.93
CA ALA A 99 -8.18 3.39 -11.50
C ALA A 99 -7.23 3.30 -10.29
N GLN A 100 -7.57 2.50 -9.27
CA GLN A 100 -6.69 2.29 -8.11
C GLN A 100 -5.34 1.68 -8.50
N ARG A 101 -5.33 0.69 -9.40
CA ARG A 101 -4.10 0.11 -9.95
C ARG A 101 -3.25 1.12 -10.71
N LYS A 102 -3.85 2.08 -11.41
CA LYS A 102 -3.12 3.18 -12.07
C LYS A 102 -2.54 4.17 -11.07
N ALA A 103 -3.29 4.54 -10.03
CA ALA A 103 -2.84 5.46 -8.99
C ALA A 103 -1.72 4.88 -8.09
N THR A 104 -1.63 3.56 -7.96
CA THR A 104 -0.63 2.87 -7.12
C THR A 104 0.63 2.44 -7.87
N LYS A 105 0.64 2.50 -9.21
CA LYS A 105 1.87 2.34 -9.97
C LYS A 105 2.57 3.71 -10.00
N PRO A 106 3.66 3.94 -9.25
CA PRO A 106 4.50 5.08 -9.56
C PRO A 106 4.88 4.92 -11.03
N ALA A 107 4.72 5.99 -11.82
CA ALA A 107 5.25 6.03 -13.16
C ALA A 107 6.69 5.52 -13.07
N ALA A 108 6.96 4.36 -13.66
CA ALA A 108 8.29 3.78 -13.62
C ALA A 108 9.18 4.78 -14.34
N ALA A 109 9.85 5.65 -13.57
CA ALA A 109 10.83 6.56 -14.08
C ALA A 109 11.83 5.67 -14.81
N LYS A 110 11.86 5.79 -16.14
CA LYS A 110 12.82 5.08 -16.99
C LYS A 110 14.18 5.47 -16.45
N LYS A 111 14.82 4.55 -15.70
CA LYS A 111 16.20 4.76 -15.22
C LYS A 111 17.04 5.09 -16.46
N PRO A 112 17.70 6.26 -16.53
CA PRO A 112 18.56 6.56 -17.66
C PRO A 112 19.61 5.45 -17.75
N LYS A 113 19.77 4.89 -18.94
CA LYS A 113 20.77 3.84 -19.23
C LYS A 113 22.14 4.42 -18.89
N SER A 114 22.71 3.98 -17.76
CA SER A 114 24.03 4.42 -17.30
C SER A 114 25.10 4.19 -18.37
N ALA A 115 25.88 5.25 -18.64
CA ALA A 115 26.99 5.25 -19.59
C ALA A 115 28.06 4.18 -19.29
N LYS A 116 28.14 3.66 -18.06
CA LYS A 116 29.03 2.56 -17.67
C LYS A 116 28.76 1.24 -18.43
N SER A 117 27.55 1.05 -18.98
CA SER A 117 27.24 -0.14 -19.78
C SER A 117 27.93 -0.15 -21.16
N LYS A 118 28.27 1.02 -21.72
CA LYS A 118 29.02 1.13 -22.98
C LYS A 118 30.50 0.80 -22.79
N VAL A 119 31.11 1.26 -21.69
CA VAL A 119 32.55 1.05 -21.39
C VAL A 119 32.87 -0.45 -21.20
N LYS A 120 31.98 -1.20 -20.52
CA LYS A 120 32.19 -2.65 -20.33
C LYS A 120 32.10 -3.46 -21.64
N LYS A 121 31.35 -3.00 -22.64
CA LYS A 121 31.28 -3.64 -23.97
C LYS A 121 32.51 -3.35 -24.82
N ALA A 122 33.12 -2.17 -24.70
CA ALA A 122 34.35 -1.83 -25.41
C ALA A 122 35.56 -2.65 -24.91
N GLY A 123 35.73 -2.77 -23.59
CA GLY A 123 36.83 -3.57 -23.02
C GLY A 123 36.75 -5.07 -23.35
N LYS A 124 35.55 -5.62 -23.55
CA LYS A 124 35.37 -7.03 -23.94
C LYS A 124 35.66 -7.31 -25.42
N LYS A 125 35.56 -6.28 -26.29
CA LYS A 125 35.96 -6.38 -27.71
C LYS A 125 37.47 -6.25 -27.89
N ALA A 126 38.12 -5.36 -27.13
CA ALA A 126 39.57 -5.20 -27.19
C ALA A 126 40.33 -6.48 -26.77
N LYS A 127 39.87 -7.16 -25.71
CA LYS A 127 40.51 -8.40 -25.21
C LYS A 127 40.32 -9.62 -26.13
N LYS A 128 39.45 -9.54 -27.15
CA LYS A 128 39.25 -10.60 -28.15
C LYS A 128 40.01 -10.35 -29.46
N ALA A 129 40.62 -9.18 -29.62
CA ALA A 129 41.39 -8.82 -30.81
C ALA A 129 42.91 -8.90 -30.60
N SER A 130 43.35 -9.31 -29.40
CA SER A 130 44.76 -9.45 -29.02
C SER A 130 45.10 -10.87 -28.52
N ALA A 131 44.35 -11.87 -28.99
CA ALA A 131 44.60 -13.29 -28.76
C ALA A 131 44.58 -14.01 -30.10
#